data_AF-A0A4V1TQU7-F1
#
_entry.id   AF-A0A4V1TQU7-F1
#
_cell.length_a   1.000
_cell.length_b   1.000
_cell.length_c   1.000
_cell.angle_alpha   90.00
_cell.angle_beta   90.00
_cell.angle_gamma   90.00
#
_symmetry.space_group_name_H-M   'P 1'
#
loop_
_entity.id
_entity.type
_entity.pdbx_description
1 polymer ?
#
loop_
_entity_poly.entity_id
_entity_poly.type
_entity_poly.pdbx_seq_one_letter_code
_entity_poly.pdbx_strand_id
1 'polypeptide(L)'
;MALVFGPAVSLAGPPGTAGGIIYEGMGAPEPTLGKAGDAYFRDDNQTFYVRDQNGWPTTGILLRGAMGINGLNANFFTGAGSPTTQSPALPAHDGDIYLDLQWGEISKYTNGEWQDQGYSIKGPQGDPGVAGQRGSQAYNGSGAPNIANFPNAAVNDYYFDTSGTGNMYFVVSQ
;
A
#
# COMPACT_ATOMS: atom_id res chain seq x y z
N MET A 1 -49.47 -6.74 10.48
CA MET A 1 -48.72 -5.90 9.52
C MET A 1 -47.25 -6.25 9.68
N ALA A 2 -46.60 -6.73 8.62
CA ALA A 2 -45.18 -7.09 8.68
C ALA A 2 -44.33 -5.85 8.38
N LEU A 3 -43.34 -5.56 9.22
CA LEU A 3 -42.36 -4.52 8.96
C LEU A 3 -41.35 -5.03 7.92
N VAL A 4 -41.09 -4.20 6.91
CA VAL A 4 -40.09 -4.48 5.87
C VAL A 4 -39.13 -3.29 5.85
N PHE A 5 -37.82 -3.56 5.93
CA PHE A 5 -36.79 -2.53 5.78
C PHE A 5 -36.59 -2.18 4.30
N GLY A 6 -36.23 -0.92 4.04
CA GLY A 6 -35.80 -0.47 2.71
C GLY A 6 -34.47 -1.11 2.28
N PRO A 7 -34.05 -0.89 1.02
CA PRO A 7 -32.81 -1.44 0.50
C PRO A 7 -31.60 -0.90 1.28
N ALA A 8 -30.63 -1.78 1.54
CA ALA A 8 -29.38 -1.39 2.18
C ALA A 8 -28.53 -0.49 1.26
N VAL A 9 -27.90 0.53 1.84
CA VAL A 9 -26.89 1.36 1.16
C VAL A 9 -25.52 1.04 1.77
N SER A 10 -24.55 0.66 0.94
CA SER A 10 -23.19 0.44 1.41
C SER A 10 -22.50 1.77 1.68
N LEU A 11 -22.03 1.95 2.91
CA LEU A 11 -21.17 3.07 3.30
C LEU A 11 -19.68 2.74 3.14
N ALA A 12 -19.33 1.51 2.76
CA ALA A 12 -17.96 1.16 2.47
C ALA A 12 -17.62 1.56 1.03
N GLY A 13 -16.53 2.30 0.84
CA GLY A 13 -15.93 2.48 -0.47
C GLY A 13 -15.24 1.20 -0.93
N PRO A 14 -15.00 1.01 -2.24
CA PRO A 14 -14.17 -0.09 -2.74
C PRO A 14 -12.81 -0.14 -2.02
N PRO A 15 -12.28 -1.35 -1.77
CA PRO A 15 -10.94 -1.53 -1.25
C PRO A 15 -9.89 -0.80 -2.09
N GLY A 16 -8.80 -0.39 -1.46
CA GLY A 16 -7.62 0.11 -2.17
C GLY A 16 -7.03 -0.95 -3.10
N THR A 17 -6.23 -0.52 -4.07
CA THR A 17 -5.54 -1.46 -4.97
C THR A 17 -4.55 -2.33 -4.21
N ALA A 18 -4.43 -3.61 -4.57
CA ALA A 18 -3.39 -4.47 -4.04
C ALA A 18 -1.98 -3.88 -4.30
N GLY A 19 -1.07 -4.08 -3.35
CA GLY A 19 0.33 -3.65 -3.41
C GLY A 19 1.13 -4.34 -4.52
N GLY A 20 2.45 -4.26 -4.44
CA GLY A 20 3.35 -4.90 -5.41
C GLY A 20 3.29 -6.43 -5.37
N ILE A 21 3.54 -7.06 -6.51
CA ILE A 21 3.73 -8.51 -6.66
C ILE A 21 5.22 -8.83 -6.80
N ILE A 22 5.66 -9.96 -6.24
CA ILE A 22 6.99 -10.53 -6.53
C ILE A 22 6.81 -11.63 -7.58
N TYR A 23 7.40 -11.43 -8.75
CA TYR A 23 7.51 -12.44 -9.82
C TYR A 23 8.83 -13.22 -9.67
N GLU A 24 8.90 -14.38 -10.32
CA GLU A 24 10.13 -15.18 -10.40
C GLU A 24 10.33 -15.74 -11.81
N GLY A 25 11.58 -16.01 -12.18
CA GLY A 25 11.88 -16.67 -13.44
C GLY A 25 13.35 -16.68 -13.86
N MET A 26 13.61 -17.38 -14.95
CA MET A 26 14.92 -17.45 -15.59
C MET A 26 15.13 -16.24 -16.52
N GLY A 27 16.32 -15.63 -16.49
CA GLY A 27 16.60 -14.45 -17.31
C GLY A 27 16.10 -13.13 -16.72
N ALA A 28 16.41 -12.03 -17.42
CA ALA A 28 15.94 -10.70 -17.03
C ALA A 28 14.41 -10.59 -17.15
N PRO A 29 13.75 -9.77 -16.33
CA PRO A 29 12.29 -9.61 -16.39
C PRO A 29 11.84 -9.04 -17.74
N GLU A 30 10.72 -9.55 -18.25
CA GLU A 30 10.10 -9.02 -19.46
C GLU A 30 9.68 -7.55 -19.27
N PRO A 31 9.97 -6.63 -20.22
CA PRO A 31 9.70 -5.20 -20.05
C PRO A 31 8.23 -4.86 -19.75
N THR A 32 7.29 -5.68 -20.22
CA THR A 32 5.84 -5.50 -20.02
C THR A 32 5.29 -6.21 -18.79
N LEU A 33 6.12 -6.96 -18.04
CA LEU A 33 5.68 -7.73 -16.87
C LEU A 33 5.47 -6.83 -15.65
N GLY A 34 4.25 -6.76 -15.15
CA GLY A 34 3.93 -6.06 -13.91
C GLY A 34 3.87 -4.53 -14.02
N LYS A 35 3.75 -3.87 -12.87
CA LYS A 35 3.60 -2.42 -12.69
C LYS A 35 4.71 -1.86 -11.78
N ALA A 36 4.85 -0.54 -11.75
CA ALA A 36 5.76 0.13 -10.80
C ALA A 36 5.46 -0.33 -9.36
N GLY A 37 6.50 -0.66 -8.61
CA GLY A 37 6.41 -1.23 -7.27
C GLY A 37 6.37 -2.76 -7.20
N ASP A 38 6.25 -3.44 -8.34
CA ASP A 38 6.46 -4.89 -8.40
C ASP A 38 7.95 -5.24 -8.29
N ALA A 39 8.24 -6.47 -7.90
CA ALA A 39 9.59 -7.00 -7.82
C ALA A 39 9.74 -8.29 -8.64
N TYR A 40 10.97 -8.62 -9.01
CA TYR A 40 11.28 -9.83 -9.76
C TYR A 40 12.52 -10.50 -9.17
N PHE A 41 12.41 -11.77 -8.83
CA PHE A 41 13.54 -12.61 -8.46
C PHE A 41 14.00 -13.42 -9.67
N ARG A 42 15.22 -13.14 -10.12
CA ARG A 42 15.84 -13.84 -11.23
C ARG A 42 16.61 -15.05 -10.71
N ASP A 43 16.14 -16.25 -11.06
CA ASP A 43 16.63 -17.51 -10.47
C ASP A 43 18.05 -17.89 -10.91
N ASP A 44 18.38 -17.64 -12.18
CA ASP A 44 19.63 -18.12 -12.81
C ASP A 44 20.90 -17.54 -12.15
N ASN A 45 20.80 -16.33 -11.59
CA ASN A 45 21.88 -15.63 -10.93
C ASN A 45 21.49 -15.05 -9.57
N GLN A 46 20.27 -15.27 -9.10
CA GLN A 46 19.73 -14.80 -7.81
C GLN A 46 19.79 -13.27 -7.69
N THR A 47 19.42 -12.59 -8.78
CA THR A 47 19.33 -11.12 -8.81
C THR A 47 17.89 -10.68 -8.54
N PHE A 48 17.73 -9.74 -7.62
CA PHE A 48 16.47 -9.12 -7.30
C PHE A 48 16.34 -7.76 -8.00
N TYR A 49 15.17 -7.51 -8.58
CA TYR A 49 14.84 -6.26 -9.26
C TYR A 49 13.59 -5.67 -8.62
N VAL A 50 13.53 -4.34 -8.55
CA VAL A 50 12.31 -3.60 -8.22
C VAL A 50 11.97 -2.72 -9.42
N ARG A 51 10.74 -2.83 -9.92
CA ARG A 51 10.24 -2.06 -11.06
C ARG A 51 9.90 -0.65 -10.61
N ASP A 52 10.44 0.36 -11.29
CA ASP A 52 10.09 1.76 -11.05
C ASP A 52 9.05 2.25 -12.10
N GLN A 53 8.82 3.58 -12.15
CA GLN A 53 7.92 4.19 -13.13
C GLN A 53 8.43 4.08 -14.58
N ASN A 54 9.74 3.91 -14.76
CA ASN A 54 10.40 3.78 -16.06
C ASN A 54 10.53 2.32 -16.53
N GLY A 55 10.34 1.35 -15.63
CA GLY A 55 10.35 -0.08 -15.93
C GLY A 55 11.30 -0.87 -15.04
N TRP A 56 11.74 -2.03 -15.55
CA TRP A 56 12.74 -2.84 -14.85
C TRP A 56 14.14 -2.22 -15.03
N PRO A 57 14.91 -2.03 -13.95
CA PRO A 57 16.27 -1.51 -14.07
C PRO A 57 17.17 -2.53 -14.78
N THR A 58 18.17 -2.02 -15.51
CA THR A 58 19.16 -2.87 -16.22
C THR A 58 20.08 -3.65 -15.26
N THR A 59 20.22 -3.16 -14.03
CA THR A 59 21.00 -3.78 -12.96
C THR A 59 20.09 -4.00 -11.75
N GLY A 60 20.09 -5.22 -11.22
CA GLY A 60 19.42 -5.54 -9.96
C GLY A 60 20.42 -5.83 -8.84
N ILE A 61 19.92 -6.15 -7.66
CA ILE A 61 20.71 -6.53 -6.51
C ILE A 61 20.99 -8.02 -6.55
N LEU A 62 22.25 -8.40 -6.58
CA LEU A 62 22.64 -9.78 -6.37
C LEU A 62 22.39 -10.15 -4.89
N LEU A 63 21.41 -11.00 -4.60
CA LEU A 63 21.05 -11.40 -3.21
C LEU A 63 21.94 -12.52 -2.66
N ARG A 64 22.73 -13.13 -3.54
CA ARG A 64 23.89 -13.92 -3.15
C ARG A 64 25.06 -12.97 -2.97
N GLY A 65 25.82 -13.18 -1.90
CA GLY A 65 27.15 -12.62 -1.81
C GLY A 65 27.92 -12.90 -3.09
N ALA A 66 28.71 -11.92 -3.56
CA ALA A 66 29.77 -12.28 -4.50
C ALA A 66 30.55 -13.44 -3.87
N MET A 67 31.00 -14.41 -4.69
CA MET A 67 32.04 -15.34 -4.21
C MET A 67 33.18 -14.42 -3.76
N GLY A 68 33.43 -14.35 -2.45
CA GLY A 68 34.35 -13.35 -1.91
C GLY A 68 35.68 -13.46 -2.63
N ILE A 69 36.39 -12.34 -2.73
CA ILE A 69 37.69 -12.22 -3.41
C ILE A 69 38.72 -13.25 -2.91
N ASN A 70 38.46 -13.89 -1.75
CA ASN A 70 39.26 -14.93 -1.10
C ASN A 70 38.48 -16.24 -0.78
N GLY A 71 37.33 -16.51 -1.41
CA GLY A 71 36.54 -17.72 -1.14
C GLY A 71 35.73 -17.70 0.17
N LEU A 72 35.60 -16.54 0.81
CA LEU A 72 34.63 -16.30 1.89
C LEU A 72 33.26 -16.04 1.27
N ASN A 73 32.24 -16.76 1.73
CA ASN A 73 30.86 -16.48 1.34
C ASN A 73 30.44 -15.14 1.94
N ALA A 74 29.95 -14.20 1.13
CA ALA A 74 29.37 -12.99 1.69
C ALA A 74 28.11 -13.33 2.50
N ASN A 75 27.98 -12.68 3.64
CA ASN A 75 26.92 -12.92 4.61
C ASN A 75 25.68 -12.10 4.27
N PHE A 76 24.53 -12.65 4.63
CA PHE A 76 23.27 -11.93 4.62
C PHE A 76 22.87 -11.62 6.06
N PHE A 77 22.81 -10.34 6.39
CA PHE A 77 22.43 -9.84 7.70
C PHE A 77 21.03 -9.25 7.67
N THR A 78 20.38 -9.23 8.83
CA THR A 78 19.10 -8.55 9.03
C THR A 78 19.13 -7.80 10.35
N GLY A 79 18.46 -6.66 10.43
CA GLY A 79 18.26 -5.97 11.70
C GLY A 79 17.19 -4.90 11.62
N ALA A 80 16.91 -4.25 12.75
CA ALA A 80 15.98 -3.14 12.81
C ALA A 80 16.71 -1.83 12.53
N GLY A 81 16.29 -1.10 11.50
CA GLY A 81 16.95 0.12 11.04
C GLY A 81 18.16 -0.15 10.16
N SER A 82 18.68 0.91 9.54
CA SER A 82 19.87 0.90 8.71
C SER A 82 21.10 0.36 9.46
N PRO A 83 22.04 -0.29 8.77
CA PRO A 83 23.23 -0.84 9.42
C PRO A 83 24.09 0.28 10.03
N THR A 84 24.76 -0.04 11.13
CA THR A 84 25.67 0.85 11.85
C THR A 84 27.03 0.19 11.99
N THR A 85 28.01 0.91 12.54
CA THR A 85 29.33 0.35 12.86
C THR A 85 29.29 -0.77 13.91
N GLN A 86 28.17 -0.96 14.62
CA GLN A 86 27.99 -1.99 15.65
C GLN A 86 26.95 -3.06 15.27
N SER A 87 26.18 -2.84 14.21
CA SER A 87 25.10 -3.74 13.77
C SER A 87 25.08 -3.80 12.25
N PRO A 88 25.34 -4.95 11.62
CA PRO A 88 25.49 -6.28 12.24
C PRO A 88 26.82 -6.45 12.98
N ALA A 89 26.80 -7.23 14.07
CA ALA A 89 27.93 -7.38 15.00
C ALA A 89 28.94 -8.43 14.52
N LEU A 90 29.67 -8.16 13.43
CA LEU A 90 30.81 -8.93 12.93
C LEU A 90 31.69 -8.00 12.08
N PRO A 91 32.96 -8.33 11.76
CA PRO A 91 33.60 -7.62 10.67
C PRO A 91 32.79 -7.91 9.41
N ALA A 92 32.16 -6.88 8.86
CA ALA A 92 31.53 -6.96 7.56
C ALA A 92 32.63 -7.09 6.51
N HIS A 93 32.39 -7.94 5.52
CA HIS A 93 33.28 -8.18 4.39
C HIS A 93 32.66 -7.58 3.13
N ASP A 94 33.52 -7.16 2.21
CA ASP A 94 33.06 -6.66 0.92
C ASP A 94 32.17 -7.70 0.22
N GLY A 95 30.97 -7.26 -0.15
CA GLY A 95 29.93 -8.12 -0.71
C GLY A 95 28.85 -8.56 0.26
N ASP A 96 29.03 -8.36 1.58
CA ASP A 96 27.99 -8.63 2.57
C ASP A 96 26.74 -7.77 2.29
N ILE A 97 25.57 -8.36 2.52
CA ILE A 97 24.27 -7.72 2.32
C ILE A 97 23.59 -7.56 3.67
N TYR A 98 22.91 -6.44 3.88
CA TYR A 98 22.10 -6.17 5.06
C TYR A 98 20.69 -5.76 4.64
N LEU A 99 19.68 -6.42 5.20
CA LEU A 99 18.28 -6.04 5.06
C LEU A 99 17.80 -5.33 6.34
N ASP A 100 17.40 -4.07 6.20
CA ASP A 100 16.65 -3.35 7.23
C ASP A 100 15.21 -3.87 7.26
N LEU A 101 14.81 -4.51 8.36
CA LEU A 101 13.46 -5.03 8.56
C LEU A 101 12.42 -3.92 8.85
N GLN A 102 12.85 -2.75 9.29
CA GLN A 102 11.99 -1.60 9.58
C GLN A 102 11.49 -0.97 8.29
N TRP A 103 12.36 -0.69 7.33
CA TRP A 103 12.01 -0.01 6.08
C TRP A 103 12.09 -0.90 4.83
N GLY A 104 12.63 -2.11 4.96
CA GLY A 104 12.83 -3.05 3.86
C GLY A 104 14.06 -2.74 2.99
N GLU A 105 14.86 -1.75 3.37
CA GLU A 105 16.02 -1.26 2.60
C GLU A 105 17.13 -2.30 2.55
N ILE A 106 17.79 -2.40 1.40
CA ILE A 106 18.94 -3.29 1.20
C ILE A 106 20.21 -2.46 1.10
N SER A 107 21.18 -2.75 1.97
CA SER A 107 22.53 -2.18 1.96
C SER A 107 23.56 -3.25 1.59
N LYS A 108 24.64 -2.83 0.93
CA LYS A 108 25.79 -3.70 0.60
C LYS A 108 27.07 -3.13 1.20
N TYR A 109 27.88 -3.97 1.83
CA TYR A 109 29.18 -3.56 2.33
C TYR A 109 30.20 -3.52 1.18
N THR A 110 30.85 -2.39 0.98
CA THR A 110 31.87 -2.20 -0.07
C THR A 110 32.91 -1.20 0.38
N ASN A 111 34.19 -1.55 0.28
CA ASN A 111 35.32 -0.71 0.66
C ASN A 111 35.24 -0.18 2.10
N GLY A 112 34.74 -1.00 3.02
CA GLY A 112 34.71 -0.64 4.45
C GLY A 112 33.43 0.07 4.92
N GLU A 113 32.45 0.31 4.05
CA GLU A 113 31.22 1.02 4.39
C GLU A 113 29.97 0.31 3.85
N TRP A 114 28.85 0.46 4.56
CA TRP A 114 27.54 0.05 4.07
C TRP A 114 27.00 1.09 3.11
N GLN A 115 26.71 0.67 1.89
CA GLN A 115 26.13 1.51 0.84
C GLN A 115 24.69 1.08 0.58
N ASP A 116 23.75 2.01 0.72
CA ASP A 116 22.36 1.80 0.31
C ASP A 116 22.31 1.47 -1.18
N GLN A 117 21.60 0.41 -1.54
CA GLN A 117 21.43 0.00 -2.93
C GLN A 117 20.27 0.75 -3.60
N GLY A 118 19.49 1.52 -2.85
CA GLY A 118 18.36 2.32 -3.37
C GLY A 118 17.10 1.50 -3.60
N TYR A 119 16.97 0.34 -2.93
CA TYR A 119 15.85 -0.57 -3.08
C TYR A 119 15.26 -0.95 -1.73
N SER A 120 13.93 -1.04 -1.67
CA SER A 120 13.21 -1.66 -0.57
C SER A 120 12.44 -2.90 -1.04
N ILE A 121 12.46 -3.97 -0.25
CA ILE A 121 11.59 -5.14 -0.47
C ILE A 121 10.14 -4.87 -0.06
N LYS A 122 9.91 -3.81 0.72
CA LYS A 122 8.56 -3.29 0.94
C LYS A 122 8.24 -2.48 -0.31
N GLY A 123 7.50 -3.10 -1.23
CA GLY A 123 6.90 -2.37 -2.34
C GLY A 123 6.09 -1.16 -1.83
N PRO A 124 5.72 -0.21 -2.70
CA PRO A 124 4.97 0.96 -2.29
C PRO A 124 3.68 0.54 -1.56
N GLN A 125 3.33 1.30 -0.52
CA GLN A 125 2.04 1.14 0.14
C GLN A 125 0.93 1.28 -0.91
N GLY A 126 -0.05 0.37 -0.89
CA GLY A 126 -1.20 0.46 -1.78
C GLY A 126 -2.00 1.74 -1.53
N ASP A 127 -2.69 2.23 -2.57
CA ASP A 127 -3.53 3.41 -2.45
C ASP A 127 -4.59 3.21 -1.34
N PRO A 128 -4.91 4.26 -0.56
CA PRO A 128 -6.04 4.23 0.34
C PRO A 128 -7.33 3.85 -0.40
N GLY A 129 -8.22 3.11 0.26
CA GLY A 129 -9.57 2.90 -0.25
C GLY A 129 -10.28 4.23 -0.45
N VAL A 130 -11.19 4.31 -1.43
CA VAL A 130 -11.97 5.53 -1.62
C VAL A 130 -12.91 5.75 -0.43
N ALA A 131 -13.19 7.01 -0.10
CA ALA A 131 -14.16 7.33 0.93
C ALA A 131 -15.53 6.70 0.60
N GLY A 132 -16.19 6.19 1.64
CA GLY A 132 -17.56 5.70 1.55
C GLY A 132 -18.55 6.76 1.09
N GLN A 133 -19.69 6.32 0.56
CA GLN A 133 -20.82 7.24 0.34
C GLN A 133 -21.29 7.83 1.67
N ARG A 134 -21.72 9.09 1.66
CA ARG A 134 -22.41 9.71 2.79
C ARG A 134 -23.69 8.92 3.07
N GLY A 135 -23.88 8.50 4.33
CA GLY A 135 -25.12 7.86 4.76
C GLY A 135 -26.31 8.82 4.81
N SER A 136 -27.52 8.26 4.83
CA SER A 136 -28.75 9.03 5.03
C SER A 136 -28.71 9.76 6.38
N GLN A 137 -29.01 11.04 6.37
CA GLN A 137 -29.18 11.87 7.56
C GLN A 137 -30.65 12.02 7.92
N ALA A 138 -30.91 12.30 9.19
CA ALA A 138 -32.23 12.65 9.69
C ALA A 138 -32.24 14.11 10.17
N TYR A 139 -33.16 14.90 9.64
CA TYR A 139 -33.41 16.28 10.02
C TYR A 139 -34.73 16.38 10.78
N ASN A 140 -34.93 17.43 11.58
CA ASN A 140 -36.22 17.69 12.22
C ASN A 140 -36.57 19.19 12.27
N GLY A 141 -37.85 19.49 12.43
CA GLY A 141 -38.35 20.84 12.54
C GLY A 141 -39.88 20.90 12.68
N SER A 142 -40.42 22.07 13.02
CA SER A 142 -41.86 22.26 13.15
C SER A 142 -42.48 22.63 11.80
N GLY A 143 -43.39 21.79 11.31
CA GLY A 143 -44.09 21.95 10.04
C GLY A 143 -43.38 21.26 8.86
N ALA A 144 -43.97 21.42 7.67
CA ALA A 144 -43.47 20.84 6.43
C ALA A 144 -42.04 21.33 6.09
N PRO A 145 -41.16 20.46 5.58
CA PRO A 145 -39.77 20.82 5.33
C PRO A 145 -39.64 21.86 4.20
N ASN A 146 -38.76 22.85 4.42
CA ASN A 146 -38.26 23.73 3.38
C ASN A 146 -36.77 23.40 3.14
N ILE A 147 -36.44 22.93 1.95
CA ILE A 147 -35.08 22.50 1.60
C ILE A 147 -34.04 23.62 1.77
N ALA A 148 -34.44 24.89 1.64
CA ALA A 148 -33.55 26.04 1.83
C ALA A 148 -32.98 26.13 3.26
N ASN A 149 -33.66 25.55 4.25
CA ASN A 149 -33.20 25.50 5.64
C ASN A 149 -32.22 24.34 5.89
N PHE A 150 -32.08 23.42 4.94
CA PHE A 150 -31.24 22.23 5.03
C PHE A 150 -30.30 22.16 3.81
N PRO A 151 -29.33 23.07 3.68
CA PRO A 151 -28.47 23.18 2.49
C PRO A 151 -27.60 21.94 2.23
N ASN A 152 -27.46 21.06 3.22
CA ASN A 152 -26.72 19.80 3.13
C ASN A 152 -27.62 18.56 2.99
N ALA A 153 -28.94 18.73 2.85
CA ALA A 153 -29.87 17.64 2.63
C ALA A 153 -29.66 17.06 1.23
N ALA A 154 -29.51 15.75 1.16
CA ALA A 154 -29.28 14.99 -0.06
C ALA A 154 -30.41 13.97 -0.28
N VAL A 155 -30.51 13.44 -1.50
CA VAL A 155 -31.43 12.33 -1.82
C VAL A 155 -31.22 11.17 -0.83
N ASN A 156 -32.32 10.56 -0.39
CA ASN A 156 -32.41 9.54 0.66
C ASN A 156 -32.19 10.03 2.10
N ASP A 157 -32.08 11.34 2.35
CA ASP A 157 -32.21 11.88 3.70
C ASP A 157 -33.68 11.90 4.16
N TYR A 158 -33.87 11.92 5.47
CA TYR A 158 -35.18 11.92 6.13
C TYR A 158 -35.42 13.25 6.84
N TYR A 159 -36.67 13.69 6.90
CA TYR A 159 -37.09 14.81 7.74
C TYR A 159 -38.29 14.43 8.60
N PHE A 160 -38.20 14.74 9.90
CA PHE A 160 -39.24 14.50 10.90
C PHE A 160 -39.90 15.83 11.28
N ASP A 161 -41.18 15.96 10.95
CA ASP A 161 -42.01 17.08 11.38
C ASP A 161 -42.42 16.88 12.84
N THR A 162 -41.90 17.75 13.71
CA THR A 162 -42.15 17.73 15.15
C THR A 162 -43.36 18.57 15.57
N SER A 163 -44.11 19.12 14.61
CA SER A 163 -45.43 19.69 14.88
C SER A 163 -46.41 18.61 15.36
N GLY A 164 -47.59 19.03 15.82
CA GLY A 164 -48.65 18.10 16.25
C GLY A 164 -49.14 17.12 15.17
N THR A 165 -48.64 17.21 13.94
CA THR A 165 -48.93 16.26 12.85
C THR A 165 -48.02 15.03 12.82
N GLY A 166 -46.77 15.14 13.31
CA GLY A 166 -45.84 14.01 13.39
C GLY A 166 -45.42 13.38 12.05
N ASN A 167 -45.52 14.13 10.94
CA ASN A 167 -45.26 13.61 9.60
C ASN A 167 -43.77 13.29 9.36
N MET A 168 -43.50 12.30 8.51
CA MET A 168 -42.15 12.02 7.98
C MET A 168 -42.10 12.29 6.48
N TYR A 169 -40.98 12.86 6.04
CA TYR A 169 -40.69 13.17 4.65
C TYR A 169 -39.37 12.52 4.24
N PHE A 170 -39.26 12.15 2.96
CA PHE A 170 -38.06 11.56 2.36
C PHE A 170 -37.60 12.46 1.21
N VAL A 171 -36.30 12.76 1.15
CA VAL A 171 -35.72 13.58 0.09
C VAL A 171 -35.54 12.71 -1.16
N VAL A 172 -36.18 13.10 -2.26
CA VAL A 172 -36.09 12.41 -3.57
C VAL A 172 -35.48 13.33 -4.62
N SER A 173 -34.90 12.74 -5.67
CA SER A 173 -34.63 13.47 -6.90
C SER A 173 -35.95 13.81 -7.59
N GLN A 174 -36.08 15.03 -8.11
CA GLN A 174 -37.16 15.37 -9.05
C GLN A 174 -36.98 14.67 -10.40
#